data_AF-A0A816IJ71-F1
#
_entry.id   AF-A0A816IJ71-F1
#
_cell.length_a   1.000
_cell.length_b   1.000
_cell.length_c   1.000
_cell.angle_alpha   90.00
_cell.angle_beta   90.00
_cell.angle_gamma   90.00
#
_symmetry.space_group_name_H-M   'P 1'
#
loop_
_entity.id
_entity.type
_entity.pdbx_description
1 polymer ?
#
loop_
_entity_poly.entity_id
_entity_poly.type
_entity_poly.pdbx_seq_one_letter_code
_entity_poly.pdbx_strand_id
1 'polypeptide(L)'
;WCDFQPLIHVSGEVGTQMLGIGQTAKVVNARDAQGWKLRKCCGRVMQQIIEKTKCIPPPSPEAGRDRPLWKQSQGQYEEKFASKATWEQLRSTHDVVEWFSIVWFPQALPRQAFITWLACRNRLDTGDRIRQ
;
A
#
# COMPACT_ATOMS: atom_id res chain seq x y z
N TRP A 1 7.73 -11.37 -5.45
CA TRP A 1 8.78 -11.25 -6.48
C TRP A 1 9.99 -10.48 -5.97
N CYS A 2 9.82 -9.53 -5.04
CA CYS A 2 10.90 -8.90 -4.28
C CYS A 2 10.36 -8.57 -2.87
N ASP A 3 11.18 -8.61 -1.82
CA ASP A 3 10.78 -8.19 -0.46
C ASP A 3 10.60 -6.66 -0.32
N PHE A 4 10.89 -5.92 -1.40
CA PHE A 4 10.72 -4.48 -1.43
C PHE A 4 9.35 -4.06 -1.95
N GLN A 5 8.91 -2.89 -1.51
CA GLN A 5 7.79 -2.17 -2.10
C GLN A 5 8.02 -1.96 -3.61
N PRO A 6 6.95 -1.66 -4.39
CA PRO A 6 7.10 -1.47 -5.83
C PRO A 6 8.19 -0.43 -6.12
N LEU A 7 8.97 -0.67 -7.17
CA LEU A 7 10.21 0.07 -7.44
C LEU A 7 10.01 1.59 -7.36
N ILE A 8 8.91 2.11 -7.91
CA ILE A 8 8.55 3.54 -7.86
C ILE A 8 8.40 4.12 -6.45
N HIS A 9 7.96 3.32 -5.47
CA HIS A 9 7.84 3.75 -4.08
C HIS A 9 9.21 3.85 -3.38
N VAL A 10 10.17 3.00 -3.76
CA VAL A 10 11.51 3.01 -3.17
C VAL A 10 12.43 3.99 -3.89
N SER A 11 12.30 4.08 -5.21
CA SER A 11 13.17 4.88 -6.08
C SER A 11 12.68 6.32 -6.24
N GLY A 12 11.41 6.59 -5.94
CA GLY A 12 10.72 7.84 -6.30
C GLY A 12 10.38 7.92 -7.79
N GLU A 13 9.69 8.99 -8.17
CA GLU A 13 9.12 9.22 -9.50
C GLU A 13 10.15 9.29 -10.63
N VAL A 14 11.37 9.75 -10.31
CA VAL A 14 12.51 9.85 -11.24
C VAL A 14 13.42 8.61 -11.17
N GLY A 15 13.32 7.82 -10.09
CA GLY A 15 14.26 6.73 -9.82
C GLY A 15 14.20 5.57 -10.80
N THR A 16 13.02 5.27 -11.34
CA THR A 16 12.87 4.28 -12.43
C THR A 16 13.61 4.71 -13.69
N GLN A 17 13.55 6.01 -14.03
CA GLN A 17 14.25 6.57 -15.17
C GLN A 17 15.77 6.57 -14.96
N MET A 18 16.25 6.77 -13.73
CA MET A 18 17.67 6.63 -13.41
C MET A 18 18.18 5.24 -13.76
N LEU A 19 17.39 4.19 -13.50
CA LEU A 19 17.70 2.81 -13.87
C LEU A 19 17.52 2.52 -15.38
N GLY A 20 17.14 3.51 -16.18
CA GLY A 20 16.89 3.36 -17.62
C GLY A 20 15.56 2.69 -17.96
N ILE A 21 14.64 2.60 -17.00
CA ILE A 21 13.31 2.01 -17.18
C ILE A 21 12.30 3.15 -17.30
N GLY A 22 11.57 3.22 -18.42
CA GLY A 22 10.47 4.17 -18.57
C GLY A 22 9.34 3.89 -17.59
N GLN A 23 8.58 4.91 -17.18
CA GLN A 23 7.51 4.75 -16.17
C GLN A 23 6.41 3.76 -16.60
N THR A 24 6.15 3.64 -17.90
CA THR A 24 5.16 2.69 -18.46
C THR A 24 5.81 1.43 -19.02
N ALA A 25 7.11 1.23 -18.82
CA ALA A 25 7.81 0.06 -19.30
C ALA A 25 7.37 -1.19 -18.54
N LYS A 26 7.09 -2.27 -19.28
CA LYS A 26 6.82 -3.59 -18.70
C LYS A 26 8.12 -4.22 -18.20
N VAL A 27 8.02 -5.09 -17.20
CA VAL A 27 9.16 -5.83 -16.64
C VAL A 27 9.92 -6.60 -17.71
N VAL A 28 9.22 -7.16 -18.71
CA VAL A 28 9.85 -7.86 -19.83
C VAL A 28 10.75 -6.95 -20.69
N ASN A 29 10.49 -5.65 -20.73
CA ASN A 29 11.31 -4.68 -21.46
C ASN A 29 12.58 -4.31 -20.67
N ALA A 30 12.64 -4.63 -19.38
CA ALA A 30 13.77 -4.37 -18.50
C ALA A 30 14.76 -5.56 -18.44
N ARG A 31 14.65 -6.54 -19.34
CA ARG A 31 15.59 -7.66 -19.47
C ARG A 31 16.19 -7.75 -20.87
N ASP A 32 17.30 -8.44 -20.97
CA ASP A 32 18.01 -8.84 -22.19
C ASP A 32 18.31 -10.35 -22.14
N ALA A 33 18.88 -10.93 -23.20
CA ALA A 33 19.23 -12.34 -23.30
C ALA A 33 20.22 -12.80 -22.19
N GLN A 34 21.00 -11.87 -21.65
CA GLN A 34 22.03 -12.12 -20.62
C GLN A 34 21.57 -11.80 -19.19
N GLY A 35 20.36 -11.25 -18.98
CA GLY A 35 19.87 -10.90 -17.64
C GLY A 35 19.09 -9.58 -17.58
N TRP A 36 19.11 -8.93 -16.42
CA TRP A 36 18.44 -7.63 -16.21
C TRP A 36 19.17 -6.49 -16.93
N LYS A 37 18.42 -5.67 -17.67
CA LYS A 37 18.89 -4.47 -18.37
C LYS A 37 18.68 -3.24 -17.48
N LEU A 38 19.53 -3.08 -16.46
CA LEU A 38 19.49 -1.93 -15.54
C LEU A 38 20.69 -1.02 -15.77
N ARG A 39 20.44 0.29 -15.88
CA ARG A 39 21.53 1.29 -15.89
C ARG A 39 22.23 1.29 -14.53
N LYS A 40 23.56 1.34 -14.53
CA LYS A 40 24.35 1.55 -13.31
C LYS A 40 24.15 2.98 -12.81
N CYS A 41 23.84 3.15 -11.53
CA CYS A 41 23.64 4.47 -10.90
C CYS A 41 24.40 4.54 -9.57
N CYS A 42 25.02 5.68 -9.25
CA CYS A 42 25.90 5.79 -8.08
C CYS A 42 25.18 5.89 -6.72
N GLY A 43 23.86 6.11 -6.69
CA GLY A 43 23.11 6.25 -5.43
C GLY A 43 23.10 4.95 -4.63
N ARG A 44 23.42 5.01 -3.32
CA ARG A 44 23.46 3.85 -2.42
C ARG A 44 22.18 3.02 -2.45
N VAL A 45 21.02 3.68 -2.43
CA VAL A 45 19.70 3.03 -2.53
C VAL A 45 19.54 2.31 -3.87
N MET A 46 19.96 2.94 -4.97
CA MET A 46 19.86 2.34 -6.31
C MET A 46 20.79 1.13 -6.47
N GLN A 47 22.00 1.19 -5.92
CA GLN A 47 22.91 0.04 -5.91
C GLN A 47 22.32 -1.14 -5.15
N GLN A 48 21.73 -0.92 -3.97
CA GLN A 48 21.04 -1.96 -3.20
C GLN A 48 19.85 -2.57 -3.97
N ILE A 49 19.09 -1.74 -4.68
CA ILE A 49 18.01 -2.22 -5.55
C ILE A 49 18.56 -3.06 -6.69
N ILE A 50 19.62 -2.61 -7.37
CA ILE A 50 20.24 -3.33 -8.50
C ILE A 50 20.78 -4.69 -8.04
N GLU A 51 21.51 -4.73 -6.93
CA GLU A 51 22.09 -5.95 -6.37
C GLU A 51 21.01 -6.99 -6.08
N LYS A 52 19.96 -6.59 -5.35
CA LYS A 52 18.88 -7.52 -5.01
C LYS A 52 18.02 -7.90 -6.21
N THR A 53 17.84 -7.01 -7.18
CA THR A 53 17.14 -7.35 -8.43
C THR A 53 17.92 -8.40 -9.21
N LYS A 54 19.25 -8.31 -9.24
CA LYS A 54 20.11 -9.31 -9.89
C LYS A 54 20.05 -10.70 -9.23
N CYS A 55 19.72 -10.79 -7.94
CA CYS A 55 19.51 -12.07 -7.27
C CYS A 55 18.25 -12.80 -7.75
N ILE A 56 17.32 -12.12 -8.43
CA ILE A 56 16.07 -12.69 -8.94
C ILE A 56 16.26 -13.03 -10.42
N PRO A 57 15.89 -14.23 -10.87
CA PRO A 57 15.96 -14.57 -12.29
C PRO A 57 15.01 -13.67 -13.10
N PRO A 58 15.44 -13.17 -14.28
CA PRO A 58 14.56 -12.39 -15.15
C PRO A 58 13.39 -13.25 -15.62
N PRO A 59 12.23 -12.64 -15.92
CA PRO A 59 11.05 -13.39 -16.34
C PRO A 59 11.33 -14.04 -17.70
N SER A 60 11.21 -15.36 -17.78
CA SER A 60 11.36 -16.10 -19.03
C SER A 60 10.03 -16.12 -19.80
N PRO A 61 10.05 -16.18 -21.14
CA PRO A 61 8.83 -16.30 -21.92
C PRO A 61 8.14 -17.66 -21.72
N GLU A 62 8.86 -18.64 -21.19
CA GLU A 62 8.37 -19.98 -20.85
C GLU A 62 7.64 -20.02 -19.50
N ALA A 63 7.74 -18.97 -18.68
CA ALA A 63 7.13 -18.91 -17.34
C ALA A 63 5.59 -18.82 -17.36
N GLY A 64 4.97 -18.75 -18.55
CA GLY A 64 3.53 -18.68 -18.72
C GLY A 64 2.97 -17.25 -18.70
N ARG A 65 1.64 -17.14 -18.57
CA ARG A 65 0.93 -15.86 -18.55
C ARG A 65 0.94 -15.24 -17.15
N ASP A 66 1.07 -13.91 -17.10
CA ASP A 66 0.94 -13.13 -15.87
C ASP A 66 -0.44 -13.36 -15.24
N ARG A 67 -0.46 -13.55 -13.92
CA ARG A 67 -1.69 -13.70 -13.12
C ARG A 67 -1.77 -12.57 -12.10
N PRO A 68 -2.85 -11.76 -12.10
CA PRO A 68 -3.05 -10.76 -11.07
C PRO A 68 -3.38 -11.45 -9.75
N LEU A 69 -2.66 -11.08 -8.69
CA LEU A 69 -2.93 -11.54 -7.33
C LEU A 69 -3.29 -10.35 -6.46
N TRP A 70 -4.31 -10.54 -5.63
CA TRP A 70 -4.71 -9.59 -4.60
C TRP A 70 -3.85 -9.78 -3.37
N LYS A 71 -3.21 -8.70 -2.93
CA LYS A 71 -2.53 -8.68 -1.64
C LYS A 71 -3.58 -8.84 -0.54
N GLN A 72 -3.36 -9.78 0.37
CA GLN A 72 -4.14 -9.99 1.59
C GLN A 72 -3.32 -9.59 2.83
N SER A 73 -3.74 -10.04 4.01
CA SER A 73 -3.02 -9.80 5.26
C SER A 73 -1.64 -10.46 5.25
N GLN A 74 -0.68 -9.85 5.96
CA GLN A 74 0.63 -10.44 6.27
C GLN A 74 1.46 -10.88 5.04
N GLY A 75 1.31 -10.22 3.89
CA GLY A 75 2.12 -10.51 2.70
C GLY A 75 1.67 -11.74 1.91
N GLN A 76 0.48 -12.27 2.21
CA GLN A 76 -0.16 -13.29 1.39
C GLN A 76 -0.76 -12.68 0.12
N TYR A 77 -0.78 -13.45 -0.96
CA TYR A 77 -1.30 -13.04 -2.25
C TYR A 77 -2.21 -14.14 -2.81
N GLU A 78 -3.46 -13.81 -3.11
CA GLU A 78 -4.45 -14.77 -3.63
C GLU A 78 -5.09 -14.30 -4.93
N GLU A 79 -5.58 -15.24 -5.74
CA GLU A 79 -6.32 -14.91 -6.98
C GLU A 79 -7.71 -14.32 -6.68
N LYS A 80 -8.28 -14.60 -5.49
CA LYS A 80 -9.62 -14.14 -5.11
C LYS A 80 -9.57 -12.80 -4.37
N PHE A 81 -10.50 -11.92 -4.73
CA PHE A 81 -10.70 -10.66 -4.05
C PHE A 81 -11.47 -10.87 -2.73
N ALA A 82 -10.98 -10.25 -1.65
CA ALA A 82 -11.62 -10.27 -0.34
C ALA A 82 -11.79 -8.84 0.17
N SER A 83 -13.02 -8.30 0.10
CA SER A 83 -13.32 -6.90 0.45
C SER A 83 -12.84 -6.52 1.85
N LYS A 84 -13.02 -7.41 2.84
CA LYS A 84 -12.57 -7.18 4.22
C LYS A 84 -11.05 -7.04 4.31
N ALA A 85 -10.30 -7.95 3.70
CA ALA A 85 -8.84 -7.93 3.72
C ALA A 85 -8.28 -6.71 3.00
N THR A 86 -8.91 -6.29 1.90
CA THR A 86 -8.53 -5.06 1.20
C THR A 86 -8.85 -3.82 2.05
N TRP A 87 -10.02 -3.78 2.69
CA TRP A 87 -10.39 -2.66 3.56
C TRP A 87 -9.44 -2.51 4.75
N GLU A 88 -9.03 -3.62 5.36
CA GLU A 88 -8.06 -3.63 6.45
C GLU A 88 -6.67 -3.13 6.03
N GLN A 89 -6.28 -3.30 4.75
CA GLN A 89 -5.03 -2.77 4.22
C GLN A 89 -5.10 -1.28 3.87
N LEU A 90 -6.27 -0.78 3.46
CA LEU A 90 -6.47 0.62 3.09
C LEU A 90 -6.65 1.53 4.30
N ARG A 91 -7.28 1.03 5.38
CA ARG A 91 -7.55 1.83 6.57
C ARG A 91 -6.32 1.95 7.46
N SER A 92 -6.12 3.13 8.03
CA SER A 92 -5.26 3.28 9.21
C SER A 92 -6.01 2.72 10.42
N THR A 93 -5.44 1.71 11.06
CA THR A 93 -5.95 1.19 12.34
C THR A 93 -5.62 2.20 13.44
N HIS A 94 -6.65 2.63 14.17
CA HIS A 94 -6.49 3.35 15.43
C HIS A 94 -6.97 2.47 16.58
N ASP A 95 -6.47 2.77 17.78
CA ASP A 95 -6.91 2.07 18.99
C ASP A 95 -8.42 2.22 19.16
N VAL A 96 -9.03 1.14 19.65
CA VAL A 96 -10.46 1.14 19.98
C VAL A 96 -10.65 2.08 21.15
N VAL A 97 -11.36 3.17 20.90
CA VAL A 97 -11.73 4.16 21.91
C VAL A 97 -12.88 3.63 22.77
N GLU A 98 -12.83 3.89 24.08
CA GLU A 98 -13.83 3.38 25.04
C GLU A 98 -15.26 3.77 24.68
N TRP A 99 -15.46 4.98 24.14
CA TRP A 99 -16.78 5.47 23.74
C TRP A 99 -17.35 4.80 22.47
N PHE A 100 -16.56 3.99 21.74
CA PHE A 100 -17.01 3.36 20.51
C PHE A 100 -18.27 2.50 20.71
N SER A 101 -18.32 1.74 21.80
CA SER A 101 -19.44 0.85 22.12
C SER A 101 -20.72 1.61 22.46
N ILE A 102 -20.61 2.81 23.02
CA ILE A 102 -21.74 3.69 23.35
C ILE A 102 -22.34 4.27 22.07
N VAL A 103 -21.49 4.61 21.10
CA VAL A 103 -21.91 5.26 19.85
C VAL A 103 -22.44 4.24 18.82
N TRP A 104 -21.76 3.11 18.67
CA TRP A 104 -21.97 2.17 17.55
C TRP A 104 -22.38 0.77 18.05
N PHE A 105 -23.58 0.66 18.62
CA PHE A 105 -24.18 -0.62 19.04
C PHE A 105 -25.23 -1.13 18.04
N PRO A 106 -25.60 -2.43 18.05
CA PRO A 106 -26.47 -3.04 17.01
C PRO A 106 -27.86 -2.41 16.83
N GLN A 107 -28.33 -1.62 17.78
CA GLN A 107 -29.63 -0.93 17.75
C GLN A 107 -29.49 0.59 17.78
N ALA A 108 -28.29 1.12 17.52
CA ALA A 108 -28.04 2.54 17.52
C ALA A 108 -28.82 3.23 16.38
N LEU A 109 -29.65 4.21 16.73
CA LEU A 109 -30.31 5.05 15.73
C LEU A 109 -29.25 5.95 15.08
N PRO A 110 -29.07 5.94 13.75
CA PRO A 110 -27.98 6.66 13.09
C PRO A 110 -27.90 8.15 13.44
N ARG A 111 -29.06 8.81 13.57
CA ARG A 111 -29.16 10.22 13.98
C ARG A 111 -28.60 10.44 15.39
N GLN A 112 -28.97 9.58 16.34
CA GLN A 112 -28.56 9.72 17.73
C GLN A 112 -27.08 9.35 17.88
N ALA A 113 -26.64 8.26 17.25
CA ALA A 113 -25.23 7.85 17.21
C ALA A 113 -24.34 8.98 16.68
N PHE A 114 -24.76 9.68 15.62
CA PHE A 114 -24.00 10.82 15.08
C PHE A 114 -23.88 11.98 16.08
N ILE A 115 -24.96 12.33 16.78
CA ILE A 115 -24.93 13.39 17.80
C ILE A 115 -24.06 12.98 19.00
N THR A 116 -24.21 11.74 19.49
CA THR A 116 -23.39 11.20 20.58
C THR A 116 -21.91 11.14 20.18
N TRP A 117 -21.60 10.76 18.95
CA TRP A 117 -20.23 10.82 18.42
C TRP A 117 -19.65 12.23 18.45
N LEU A 118 -20.42 13.25 18.03
CA LEU A 118 -20.00 14.64 18.11
C LEU A 118 -19.79 15.08 19.57
N ALA A 119 -20.67 14.66 20.48
CA ALA A 119 -20.55 14.93 21.91
C ALA A 119 -19.28 14.32 22.51
N CYS A 120 -19.01 13.03 22.28
CA CYS A 120 -17.79 12.35 22.72
C CYS A 120 -16.50 12.98 22.14
N ARG A 121 -16.61 13.65 21.00
CA ARG A 121 -15.52 14.37 20.35
C ARG A 121 -15.42 15.84 20.77
N ASN A 122 -16.26 16.32 21.69
CA ASN A 122 -16.40 17.73 22.07
C ASN A 122 -16.55 18.67 20.84
N ARG A 123 -17.27 18.19 19.82
CA ARG A 123 -17.53 18.89 18.56
C ARG A 123 -18.94 19.47 18.46
N LEU A 124 -19.73 19.34 19.52
CA LEU A 124 -20.96 20.10 19.66
C LEU A 124 -20.60 21.52 20.08
N ASP A 125 -21.26 22.50 19.49
CA ASP A 125 -21.19 23.90 19.91
C ASP A 125 -22.08 24.09 21.15
N THR A 126 -21.77 23.34 22.21
CA THR A 126 -22.26 23.58 23.55
C THR A 126 -21.47 24.79 24.06
N GLY A 127 -22.14 25.81 24.56
CA GLY A 127 -21.56 27.10 24.97
C GLY A 127 -20.41 27.06 26.00
N ASP A 128 -19.89 25.89 26.36
CA ASP A 128 -18.67 25.69 27.14
C ASP A 128 -17.43 26.30 26.47
N ARG A 129 -17.42 26.45 25.13
CA ARG A 129 -16.35 27.14 24.40
C ARG A 129 -16.35 28.66 24.55
N ILE A 130 -17.42 29.26 25.09
CA ILE A 130 -17.59 30.71 25.26
C ILE A 130 -16.99 31.19 26.61
N ARG A 131 -16.45 30.27 27.44
CA ARG A 131 -15.91 30.58 28.77
C ARG A 131 -14.38 30.41 28.92
N GLN A 132 -13.64 30.31 27.83
CA GLN A 132 -12.17 30.50 27.82
C GLN A 132 -11.82 31.80 27.11
#